data_AF-A0A7J9G3P6-F1
#
_entry.id   AF-A0A7J9G3P6-F1
#
_cell.length_a   1.000
_cell.length_b   1.000
_cell.length_c   1.000
_cell.angle_alpha   90.00
_cell.angle_beta   90.00
_cell.angle_gamma   90.00
#
_symmetry.space_group_name_H-M   'P 1'
#
loop_
_entity.id
_entity.type
_entity.pdbx_description
1 polymer ?
#
loop_
_entity_poly.entity_id
_entity_poly.type
_entity_poly.pdbx_seq_one_letter_code
_entity_poly.pdbx_strand_id
1 'polypeptide(L)' 'MAIMDFLVNKMGYSSTLIAKEPCLVTRSLEKRIIPRAVFARELISQGLVNEFKLSTLFDTSEKVFIRTVS' A
#
# COMPACT_ATOMS: atom_id res chain seq x y z
N MET A 1 -6.86 -14.11 -1.79
CA MET A 1 -7.22 -13.52 -3.09
C MET A 1 -7.58 -12.05 -2.99
N ALA A 2 -8.38 -11.61 -2.01
CA ALA A 2 -8.87 -10.22 -1.92
C ALA A 2 -7.78 -9.13 -1.90
N ILE A 3 -6.62 -9.37 -1.27
CA ILE A 3 -5.48 -8.42 -1.32
C ILE A 3 -4.91 -8.29 -2.73
N MET A 4 -4.67 -9.41 -3.42
CA MET A 4 -4.16 -9.39 -4.80
C MET A 4 -5.16 -8.75 -5.76
N ASP A 5 -6.45 -9.09 -5.64
CA ASP A 5 -7.51 -8.47 -6.44
C ASP A 5 -7.53 -6.95 -6.22
N PHE A 6 -7.50 -6.50 -4.98
CA PHE A 6 -7.49 -5.08 -4.68
C PHE A 6 -6.22 -4.38 -5.18
N LEU A 7 -5.04 -4.86 -4.81
CA LEU A 7 -3.78 -4.18 -5.16
C LEU A 7 -3.47 -4.25 -6.66
N VAL A 8 -3.66 -5.40 -7.29
CA VAL A 8 -3.31 -5.58 -8.71
C VAL A 8 -4.44 -5.07 -9.60
N ASN A 9 -5.67 -5.58 -9.42
CA ASN A 9 -6.75 -5.28 -10.36
C ASN A 9 -7.37 -3.90 -10.13
N LYS A 10 -7.56 -3.48 -8.86
CA LYS A 10 -8.21 -2.18 -8.56
C LYS A 10 -7.24 -1.01 -8.42
N MET A 11 -6.03 -1.26 -7.92
CA MET A 11 -5.04 -0.21 -7.65
C MET A 11 -3.89 -0.18 -8.68
N GLY A 12 -3.77 -1.19 -9.55
CA GLY A 12 -2.78 -1.21 -10.63
C GLY A 12 -1.34 -1.52 -10.20
N TYR A 13 -1.12 -2.05 -8.99
CA TYR A 13 0.23 -2.47 -8.57
C TYR A 13 0.68 -3.71 -9.35
N SER A 14 1.99 -3.78 -9.62
CA SER A 14 2.60 -4.93 -10.29
C SER A 14 2.51 -6.19 -9.42
N SER A 15 1.96 -7.27 -9.99
CA SER A 15 1.86 -8.57 -9.33
C SER A 15 3.24 -9.14 -8.96
N THR A 16 4.28 -8.91 -9.78
CA THR A 16 5.66 -9.32 -9.49
C THR A 16 6.27 -8.54 -8.33
N LEU A 17 5.91 -7.28 -8.14
CA LEU A 17 6.35 -6.53 -6.96
C LEU A 17 5.68 -7.04 -5.68
N ILE A 18 4.37 -7.33 -5.73
CA ILE A 18 3.65 -7.89 -4.58
C ILE A 18 4.18 -9.28 -4.22
N ALA A 19 4.49 -10.12 -5.22
CA ALA A 19 5.03 -11.47 -4.99
C ALA A 19 6.40 -11.47 -4.27
N LYS A 20 7.18 -10.38 -4.39
CA LYS A 20 8.46 -10.21 -3.66
C LYS A 20 8.27 -9.88 -2.18
N GLU A 21 7.06 -9.48 -1.78
CA GLU A 21 6.73 -9.04 -0.43
C GLU A 21 5.60 -9.91 0.15
N PRO A 22 5.84 -11.22 0.39
CA PRO A 22 4.79 -12.14 0.82
C PRO A 22 4.16 -11.75 2.17
N CYS A 23 4.88 -11.01 3.01
CA CYS A 23 4.35 -10.48 4.28
C CYS A 23 3.10 -9.62 4.09
N LEU A 24 2.90 -8.99 2.92
CA LEU A 24 1.73 -8.18 2.61
C LEU A 24 0.42 -8.96 2.73
N VAL A 25 0.41 -10.24 2.35
CA VAL A 25 -0.81 -11.06 2.42
C VAL A 25 -1.23 -11.40 3.85
N THR A 26 -0.33 -11.19 4.83
CA THR A 26 -0.62 -11.39 6.26
C THR A 26 -1.25 -10.15 6.92
N ARG A 27 -1.24 -9.00 6.23
CA ARG A 27 -1.77 -7.74 6.78
C ARG A 27 -3.28 -7.69 6.64
N SER A 28 -3.94 -6.97 7.54
CA SER A 28 -5.39 -6.75 7.45
C SER A 28 -5.73 -5.95 6.19
N LEU A 29 -6.57 -6.54 5.33
CA LEU A 29 -7.05 -5.88 4.12
C LEU A 29 -7.79 -4.57 4.46
N GLU A 30 -8.78 -4.65 5.33
CA GLU A 30 -9.67 -3.53 5.68
C GLU A 30 -8.99 -2.50 6.57
N LYS A 31 -8.19 -2.93 7.56
CA LYS A 31 -7.59 -2.00 8.53
C LYS A 31 -6.27 -1.39 8.09
N ARG A 32 -5.56 -2.01 7.12
CA ARG A 32 -4.23 -1.55 6.70
C ARG A 32 -4.07 -1.37 5.20
N ILE A 33 -4.37 -2.40 4.40
CA ILE A 33 -4.07 -2.35 2.96
C ILE A 33 -4.96 -1.31 2.26
N ILE A 34 -6.28 -1.37 2.43
CA ILE A 34 -7.21 -0.45 1.75
C ILE A 34 -6.95 1.01 2.15
N PRO A 35 -6.93 1.39 3.45
CA PRO A 35 -6.78 2.80 3.82
C PRO A 35 -5.48 3.42 3.30
N ARG A 36 -4.37 2.68 3.41
CA ARG A 36 -3.05 3.19 3.02
C ARG A 36 -2.84 3.22 1.51
N ALA A 37 -3.39 2.27 0.77
CA ALA A 37 -3.31 2.28 -0.69
C ALA A 37 -4.12 3.43 -1.29
N VAL A 38 -5.33 3.68 -0.76
CA VAL A 38 -6.19 4.81 -1.19
C VAL A 38 -5.50 6.14 -0.87
N PHE A 39 -4.96 6.28 0.35
CA PHE A 39 -4.18 7.46 0.74
C PHE A 39 -2.99 7.71 -0.18
N ALA A 40 -2.20 6.67 -0.47
CA ALA A 40 -1.05 6.78 -1.37
C ALA A 40 -1.46 7.23 -2.78
N ARG A 41 -2.55 6.66 -3.33
CA ARG A 41 -3.08 7.04 -4.64
C ARG A 41 -3.49 8.50 -4.68
N GLU A 42 -4.14 9.00 -3.62
CA GLU A 42 -4.57 10.39 -3.52
C GLU A 42 -3.37 11.36 -3.53
N LEU A 43 -2.33 11.06 -2.75
CA LEU A 43 -1.10 11.87 -2.74
C LEU A 43 -0.39 11.89 -4.11
N ILE A 44 -0.38 10.75 -4.80
CA ILE A 44 0.18 10.65 -6.15
C ILE A 44 -0.66 11.46 -7.15
N SER A 45 -1.99 11.38 -7.08
CA SER A 45 -2.86 12.16 -7.98
C SER A 45 -2.77 13.67 -7.75
N GLN A 46 -2.43 14.09 -6.53
CA GLN A 46 -2.17 15.50 -6.21
C GLN A 46 -0.75 15.95 -6.58
N GLY A 47 0.12 15.05 -7.03
CA GLY A 47 1.52 15.35 -7.34
C GLY A 47 2.39 15.65 -6.12
N LEU A 48 1.91 15.33 -4.91
CA LEU A 48 2.66 15.54 -3.66
C LEU A 48 3.78 14.50 -3.48
N VAL A 49 3.59 13.31 -4.06
CA VAL A 49 4.57 12.22 -4.04
C VAL A 49 4.57 11.52 -5.40
N ASN A 50 5.74 11.13 -5.89
CA ASN A 50 5.86 10.39 -7.16
C ASN A 50 5.46 8.92 -7.01
N GLU A 51 5.98 8.25 -5.99
CA GLU A 51 5.69 6.85 -5.71
C GLU A 51 5.98 6.50 -4.24
N PHE A 52 5.44 5.37 -3.79
CA PHE A 52 5.76 4.80 -2.49
C PHE A 52 6.32 3.39 -2.62
N LYS A 53 7.29 3.05 -1.75
CA LYS A 53 7.68 1.66 -1.56
C LYS A 53 6.57 0.89 -0.85
N LEU A 54 6.26 -0.32 -1.34
CA LEU A 54 5.25 -1.20 -0.75
C LEU A 54 5.51 -1.49 0.73
N SER A 55 6.77 -1.72 1.11
CA SER A 55 7.17 -1.93 2.51
C SER A 55 6.90 -0.70 3.37
N THR A 56 7.20 0.50 2.88
CA THR A 56 6.88 1.76 3.58
C THR A 56 5.37 1.91 3.80
N LEU A 57 4.55 1.58 2.80
CA LEU A 57 3.10 1.67 2.92
C LEU A 57 2.52 0.61 3.85
N PHE A 58 2.90 -0.65 3.70
CA PHE A 58 2.11 -1.75 4.26
C PHE A 58 2.83 -2.55 5.35
N ASP A 59 4.16 -2.46 5.41
CA ASP A 59 4.93 -3.20 6.41
C ASP A 59 5.21 -2.37 7.68
N THR A 60 5.30 -1.05 7.54
CA THR A 60 5.51 -0.13 8.67
C THR A 60 4.38 -0.21 9.71
N SER A 61 4.77 -0.05 10.99
CA SER A 61 3.79 0.13 12.07
C SER A 61 2.96 1.40 11.84
N GLU A 62 1.80 1.49 12.47
CA GLU A 62 0.94 2.68 12.37
C GLU A 62 1.65 3.96 12.81
N LYS A 63 2.39 3.89 13.92
CA LYS A 63 3.20 5.02 14.43
C LYS A 63 4.23 5.49 13.40
N VAL A 64 4.93 4.55 12.75
CA VAL A 64 5.94 4.89 11.74
C VAL A 64 5.27 5.46 10.49
N PHE A 65 4.21 4.82 10.01
CA PHE A 65 3.45 5.28 8.84
C PHE A 65 2.99 6.73 9.01
N ILE A 66 2.34 7.06 10.13
CA ILE A 66 1.85 8.42 10.40
C ILE A 66 3.00 9.44 10.38
N ARG A 67 4.14 9.12 11.01
CA ARG A 67 5.32 9.99 11.03
C ARG A 67 5.93 10.21 9.64
N THR A 68 5.83 9.22 8.75
CA THR A 68 6.38 9.33 7.39
C THR A 68 5.51 10.18 6.47
N VAL A 69 4.21 10.30 6.76
CA VAL A 69 3.23 11.00 5.90
C VAL A 69 2.76 12.34 6.47
N SER A 70 3.20 12.69 7.68
CA SER A 70 2.96 14.00 8.34
C SER A 70 4.18 14.90 8.16
#